data_AF-A0A6I6L4X2-F1
#
_entry.id   AF-A0A6I6L4X2-F1
#
_cell.length_a   1.000
_cell.length_b   1.000
_cell.length_c   1.000
_cell.angle_alpha   90.00
_cell.angle_beta   90.00
_cell.angle_gamma   90.00
#
_symmetry.space_group_name_H-M   'P 1'
#
loop_
_entity.id
_entity.type
_entity.pdbx_description
1 polymer ?
#
loop_
_entity_poly.entity_id
_entity_poly.type
_entity_poly.pdbx_seq_one_letter_code
_entity_poly.pdbx_strand_id
1 'polypeptide(L)'
;MMDAVLQCQSDLIAALDTQDADAILSASAALSVAIDKLRQMRGAPPKEQLSYGMKQAEAARTRVKYLTAWNRQKIDRLAEYRGQASSAIYVMPQKHT
;
A
#
# COMPACT_ATOMS: atom_id res chain seq x y z
N MET A 1 5.19 10.19 -18.74
CA MET A 1 3.94 9.38 -18.73
C MET A 1 3.96 8.35 -17.62
N MET A 2 4.98 7.48 -17.59
CA MET A 2 5.24 6.69 -16.39
C MET A 2 5.52 7.58 -15.17
N ASP A 3 6.05 8.79 -15.40
CA ASP A 3 6.27 9.83 -14.39
C ASP A 3 5.02 10.13 -13.54
N ALA A 4 3.82 10.10 -14.13
CA ALA A 4 2.59 10.32 -13.38
C ALA A 4 2.30 9.18 -12.40
N VAL A 5 2.56 7.93 -12.82
CA VAL A 5 2.44 6.75 -11.94
C VAL A 5 3.51 6.80 -10.86
N LEU A 6 4.75 7.14 -11.21
CA LEU A 6 5.86 7.27 -10.24
C LEU A 6 5.57 8.37 -9.20
N GLN A 7 4.99 9.49 -9.63
CA GLN A 7 4.60 10.55 -8.71
C GLN A 7 3.49 10.07 -7.76
N CYS A 8 2.41 9.47 -8.28
CA CYS A 8 1.36 8.91 -7.43
C CYS A 8 1.86 7.83 -6.46
N GLN A 9 2.83 7.01 -6.87
CA GLN A 9 3.48 6.04 -5.99
C GLN A 9 4.31 6.71 -4.90
N SER A 10 5.00 7.81 -5.23
CA SER A 10 5.78 8.60 -4.28
C SER A 10 4.87 9.29 -3.25
N ASP A 11 3.75 9.86 -3.71
CA ASP A 11 2.73 10.49 -2.85
C ASP A 11 2.09 9.45 -1.92
N LEU A 12 1.79 8.26 -2.44
CA LEU A 12 1.28 7.14 -1.64
C LEU A 12 2.29 6.71 -0.56
N ILE A 13 3.58 6.64 -0.91
CA ILE A 13 4.64 6.32 0.05
C ILE A 13 4.70 7.37 1.16
N ALA A 14 4.65 8.66 0.80
CA ALA A 14 4.65 9.75 1.78
C ALA A 14 3.43 9.68 2.72
N ALA A 15 2.24 9.42 2.18
CA ALA A 15 1.02 9.25 2.98
C ALA A 15 1.08 8.04 3.93
N LEU A 16 1.70 6.94 3.48
CA LEU A 16 1.95 5.78 4.32
C LEU A 16 2.95 6.09 5.45
N ASP A 17 3.98 6.89 5.15
CA ASP A 17 4.98 7.30 6.14
C ASP A 17 4.39 8.24 7.20
N THR A 18 3.41 9.09 6.85
CA THR A 18 2.69 9.94 7.80
C THR A 18 1.54 9.22 8.52
N GLN A 19 1.18 8.00 8.09
CA GLN A 19 0.05 7.22 8.63
C GLN A 19 -1.30 7.94 8.53
N ASP A 20 -1.44 8.87 7.59
CA ASP A 20 -2.66 9.64 7.38
C ASP A 20 -3.63 8.84 6.50
N ALA A 21 -4.72 8.36 7.11
CA ALA A 21 -5.70 7.53 6.43
C ALA A 21 -6.37 8.22 5.24
N ASP A 22 -6.70 9.50 5.37
CA ASP A 22 -7.38 10.26 4.31
C ASP A 22 -6.41 10.53 3.15
N ALA A 23 -5.15 10.86 3.47
CA ALA A 23 -4.10 11.00 2.46
C ALA A 23 -3.82 9.68 1.74
N ILE A 24 -3.79 8.55 2.45
CA ILE A 24 -3.59 7.21 1.86
C ILE A 24 -4.73 6.87 0.90
N LEU A 25 -5.98 7.14 1.28
CA LEU A 25 -7.14 6.90 0.41
C LEU A 25 -7.08 7.76 -0.85
N SER A 26 -6.80 9.06 -0.70
CA SER A 26 -6.68 10.00 -1.80
C SER A 26 -5.56 9.60 -2.77
N ALA A 27 -4.36 9.32 -2.25
CA ALA A 27 -3.21 8.90 -3.05
C ALA A 27 -3.45 7.55 -3.75
N SER A 28 -4.13 6.61 -3.11
CA SER A 28 -4.48 5.31 -3.71
C SER A 28 -5.47 5.47 -4.87
N ALA A 29 -6.47 6.34 -4.72
CA ALA A 29 -7.41 6.65 -5.79
C ALA A 29 -6.72 7.32 -6.99
N ALA A 30 -5.85 8.30 -6.72
CA ALA A 30 -5.05 8.98 -7.73
C ALA A 30 -4.14 7.98 -8.50
N LEU A 31 -3.48 7.06 -7.77
CA LEU A 31 -2.66 6.01 -8.37
C LEU A 31 -3.46 5.08 -9.27
N SER A 32 -4.68 4.67 -8.85
CA SER A 32 -5.57 3.85 -9.68
C SER A 32 -5.89 4.53 -11.01
N VAL A 33 -6.26 5.82 -10.97
CA VAL A 33 -6.54 6.61 -12.18
C VAL A 33 -5.31 6.73 -13.08
N ALA A 34 -4.12 6.94 -12.50
CA ALA A 34 -2.87 7.01 -13.26
C ALA A 34 -2.53 5.68 -13.96
N ILE A 35 -2.75 4.54 -13.28
CA ILE A 35 -2.55 3.20 -13.85
C ILE A 35 -3.55 2.93 -14.97
N ASP A 36 -4.83 3.27 -14.81
CA ASP A 36 -5.82 3.04 -15.86
C ASP A 36 -5.53 3.90 -17.11
N LYS A 37 -5.10 5.14 -16.93
CA LYS A 37 -4.60 5.97 -18.04
C LYS A 37 -3.40 5.34 -18.73
N LEU A 38 -2.45 4.80 -17.96
CA LEU A 38 -1.29 4.08 -18.51
C LEU A 38 -1.72 2.84 -19.31
N ARG A 39 -2.68 2.05 -18.80
CA ARG A 39 -3.19 0.84 -19.47
C ARG A 39 -3.87 1.14 -20.80
N GLN A 40 -4.53 2.28 -20.92
CA GLN A 40 -5.23 2.69 -22.15
C GLN A 40 -4.27 3.18 -23.24
N MET A 41 -3.03 3.54 -22.88
CA MET A 41 -2.04 4.02 -23.82
C MET A 41 -1.31 2.86 -24.51
N ARG A 42 -1.11 2.97 -25.83
CA ARG A 42 -0.27 2.04 -26.60
C ARG A 42 1.19 2.50 -26.53
N GLY A 43 2.06 1.62 -26.06
CA GLY A 43 3.51 1.84 -26.00
C GLY A 43 4.10 1.30 -24.70
N ALA A 44 5.19 0.54 -24.80
CA ALA A 44 5.89 0.07 -23.62
C ALA A 44 6.69 1.23 -23.00
N PRO A 45 6.59 1.46 -21.67
CA PRO A 45 7.45 2.42 -21.00
C PRO A 45 8.92 1.98 -21.11
N PRO A 46 9.88 2.94 -21.06
CA PRO A 46 11.29 2.61 -21.01
C PRO A 46 11.60 1.66 -19.85
N LYS A 47 12.47 0.66 -20.10
CA LYS A 47 12.79 -0.40 -19.13
C LYS A 47 13.22 0.13 -17.76
N GLU A 48 13.96 1.24 -17.74
CA GLU A 48 14.44 1.89 -16.52
C GLU A 48 13.28 2.47 -15.68
N GLN A 49 12.34 3.18 -16.33
CA GLN A 49 11.16 3.73 -15.67
C GLN A 49 10.24 2.62 -15.12
N LEU A 50 10.11 1.52 -15.87
CA LEU A 50 9.36 0.35 -15.41
C LEU A 50 10.01 -0.30 -14.18
N SER A 51 11.32 -0.56 -14.23
CA SER A 51 12.08 -1.11 -13.09
C SER A 51 11.97 -0.24 -11.85
N TYR A 52 12.07 1.08 -12.02
CA TYR A 52 11.92 2.04 -10.93
C TYR A 52 10.51 2.02 -10.34
N GLY A 53 9.45 2.03 -11.18
CA GLY A 53 8.07 1.94 -10.71
C GLY A 53 7.74 0.63 -10.00
N MET A 54 8.36 -0.48 -10.41
CA MET A 54 8.25 -1.76 -9.68
C MET A 54 8.89 -1.68 -8.29
N LYS A 55 10.06 -1.04 -8.16
CA LYS A 55 10.70 -0.81 -6.86
C LYS A 55 9.84 0.06 -5.95
N GLN A 56 9.22 1.12 -6.48
CA GLN A 56 8.32 1.98 -5.71
C GLN A 56 7.05 1.22 -5.27
N ALA A 57 6.48 0.38 -6.15
CA ALA A 57 5.33 -0.46 -5.79
C ALA A 57 5.64 -1.40 -4.61
N GLU A 58 6.80 -2.06 -4.64
CA GLU A 58 7.23 -2.94 -3.54
C GLU A 58 7.54 -2.16 -2.25
N ALA A 59 8.09 -0.95 -2.36
CA ALA A 59 8.31 -0.07 -1.22
C ALA A 59 7.00 0.35 -0.53
N ALA A 60 5.97 0.72 -1.31
CA ALA A 60 4.64 1.02 -0.80
C ALA A 60 4.00 -0.22 -0.15
N ARG A 61 4.09 -1.38 -0.81
CA ARG A 61 3.55 -2.65 -0.30
C ARG A 61 4.17 -3.05 1.04
N THR A 62 5.48 -2.83 1.21
CA THR A 62 6.19 -3.11 2.46
C THR A 62 5.67 -2.23 3.60
N ARG A 63 5.45 -0.94 3.34
CA ARG A 63 4.88 0.00 4.33
C ARG A 63 3.46 -0.37 4.74
N VAL A 64 2.60 -0.72 3.79
CA VAL A 64 1.25 -1.20 4.08
C VAL A 64 1.28 -2.42 5.01
N LYS A 65 2.15 -3.40 4.73
CA LYS A 65 2.32 -4.57 5.61
C LYS A 65 2.76 -4.16 7.01
N TYR A 66 3.71 -3.25 7.12
CA TYR A 66 4.19 -2.74 8.40
C TYR A 66 3.05 -2.06 9.19
N LEU A 67 2.31 -1.13 8.57
CA LEU A 67 1.18 -0.46 9.22
C LEU A 67 0.08 -1.43 9.64
N THR A 68 -0.17 -2.46 8.84
CA THR A 68 -1.14 -3.52 9.17
C THR A 68 -0.71 -4.27 10.44
N ALA A 69 0.56 -4.70 10.51
CA ALA A 69 1.11 -5.38 11.68
C ALA A 69 1.12 -4.47 12.93
N TRP A 70 1.46 -3.20 12.75
CA TRP A 70 1.45 -2.20 13.81
C TRP A 70 0.03 -1.96 14.36
N ASN A 71 -0.96 -1.79 13.48
CA ASN A 71 -2.35 -1.63 13.87
C ASN A 71 -2.86 -2.86 14.61
N ARG A 72 -2.46 -4.06 14.16
CA ARG A 72 -2.78 -5.31 14.85
C ARG A 72 -2.22 -5.31 16.27
N GLN A 73 -0.94 -5.00 16.43
CA GLN A 73 -0.30 -4.94 17.75
C GLN A 73 -0.98 -3.92 18.67
N LYS A 74 -1.39 -2.76 18.15
CA LYS A 74 -2.14 -1.76 18.91
C LYS A 74 -3.51 -2.28 19.36
N ILE A 75 -4.25 -2.94 18.48
CA ILE A 75 -5.56 -3.53 18.79
C ILE A 75 -5.40 -4.63 19.86
N ASP A 76 -4.40 -5.50 19.70
CA ASP A 76 -4.13 -6.58 20.66
C ASP A 76 -3.77 -6.02 22.04
N ARG A 77 -2.92 -4.98 22.12
CA ARG A 77 -2.64 -4.27 23.38
C ARG A 77 -3.88 -3.64 24.00
N LEU A 78 -4.76 -3.03 23.20
CA LEU A 78 -6.01 -2.46 23.71
C LEU A 78 -6.96 -3.54 24.24
N ALA A 79 -6.98 -4.72 23.63
CA ALA A 79 -7.76 -5.86 24.11
C ALA A 79 -7.21 -6.37 25.46
N GLU A 80 -5.88 -6.48 25.59
CA GLU A 80 -5.21 -6.84 26.85
C GLU A 80 -5.54 -5.84 27.97
N TYR A 81 -5.49 -4.53 27.70
CA TYR A 81 -5.89 -3.51 28.68
C TYR A 81 -7.36 -3.60 29.11
N ARG A 82 -8.23 -4.17 28.26
CA ARG A 82 -9.64 -4.42 28.59
C ARG A 82 -9.85 -5.75 29.33
N GLY A 83 -8.79 -6.46 29.70
CA GLY A 83 -8.86 -7.76 30.35
C GLY A 83 -9.33 -8.89 29.44
N GLN A 84 -9.35 -8.65 28.11
CA GLN A 84 -9.68 -9.68 27.12
C GLN A 84 -8.39 -10.40 26.72
N ALA A 85 -8.39 -11.73 26.74
CA ALA A 85 -7.28 -12.49 26.21
C ALA A 85 -7.10 -12.15 24.71
N SER A 86 -5.88 -11.80 24.30
CA SER A 86 -5.54 -11.47 22.91
C SER A 86 -6.01 -12.60 21.99
N SER A 87 -7.00 -12.32 21.13
CA SER A 87 -7.60 -13.34 20.26
C SER A 87 -6.60 -13.70 19.16
N ALA A 88 -5.84 -14.76 19.39
CA ALA A 88 -4.68 -15.16 18.59
C ALA A 88 -5.01 -15.76 17.21
N ILE A 89 -6.23 -15.62 16.66
CA ILE A 89 -6.57 -16.31 15.41
C ILE A 89 -7.20 -15.36 14.39
N TYR A 90 -6.35 -14.79 13.52
CA TYR A 90 -6.75 -14.43 12.16
C TYR A 90 -6.07 -15.40 11.19
N VAL A 91 -6.85 -16.31 10.62
CA VAL A 91 -6.40 -17.19 9.53
C VAL A 91 -6.32 -16.34 8.27
N MET A 92 -5.12 -16.17 7.72
CA MET A 92 -4.94 -15.66 6.35
C MET A 92 -5.75 -16.56 5.41
N PRO A 93 -6.64 -16.02 4.54
CA PRO A 93 -7.30 -16.82 3.53
C PRO A 93 -6.21 -17.41 2.62
N GLN A 94 -5.98 -18.71 2.74
CA GLN A 94 -5.07 -19.43 1.88
C GLN A 94 -5.65 -19.41 0.46
N LYS A 95 -4.87 -18.88 -0.48
CA LYS A 95 -5.20 -18.98 -1.90
C LYS A 95 -5.30 -20.48 -2.23
N HIS A 96 -6.49 -20.92 -2.62
CA HIS A 96 -6.67 -22.24 -3.22
C HIS A 96 -5.86 -22.29 -4.52
N THR A 97 -4.89 -23.19 -4.57
CA THR A 97 -4.29 -23.72 -5.79
C THR A 97 -4.65 -25.19 -5.88
#